data_AF-A0A0B4H2M2-F1
#
_entry.id   AF-A0A0B4H2M2-F1
#
_cell.length_a   1.000
_cell.length_b   1.000
_cell.length_c   1.000
_cell.angle_alpha   90.00
_cell.angle_beta   90.00
_cell.angle_gamma   90.00
#
_symmetry.space_group_name_H-M   'P 1'
#
loop_
_entity.id
_entity.type
_entity.pdbx_description
1 polymer ?
#
loop_
_entity_poly.entity_id
_entity_poly.type
_entity_poly.pdbx_seq_one_letter_code
_entity_poly.pdbx_strand_id
1 'polypeptide(L)'
;MSTQAQTATDAAAKARALGNEFYRAGKLLQAEKAYKTAASLAPHDPSPVSNLSAVRYKMGDYKGAIAHIKDAILLTVPETDNSAKNDKLYSRLVKCFLYLYDLDSAENAVSSIGDAHLRAELDQAVRSIKALLAEALDESVLRRQLFDRIPRYKPCPQDIAEYFCVGHDQLEILTEPLGMTGNKRPDISILFAGFGDGHNLFSALITIACMDGESRLSSLSKLHFTVLDLKVAALARLLIFFNMMERVDPAVPDEVSGAKDEYLAMAYLFGCQIIPPFAEAKLQSNIRELIKRLEGKATPLQFVYVRDHDREPLLRVLRQWQQPWDGFSKIADVRRLIEQNLRKADMRAASLIGEVPEPGPREEREDFRRFQTLLPPMADVKRCEPSLVELLAKFNNTLVDYDYANRRREQGNDVPGPFDFHPLQVIESMRGSGSTDKADTSCIVKLAEVFRVFNFSILMFDPGKRLVVEVIAGEMADIMDRMRYNLLDHRMSPPKNSRTPDPTLFPRTFDYIYMSNIPDYIGGHLTSFLTGRPLLKED
;
A
#
# COMPACT_ATOMS: atom_id res chain seq x y z
N MET A 1 67.87 5.56 3.76
CA MET A 1 66.65 4.88 3.24
C MET A 1 66.17 3.73 4.14
N SER A 2 67.04 3.01 4.87
CA SER A 2 66.63 1.89 5.74
C SER A 2 65.77 2.29 6.96
N THR A 3 66.05 3.42 7.61
CA THR A 3 65.34 3.85 8.83
C THR A 3 63.88 4.26 8.57
N GLN A 4 63.60 4.92 7.43
CA GLN A 4 62.24 5.34 7.07
C GLN A 4 61.33 4.15 6.70
N ALA A 5 61.85 3.16 5.99
CA ALA A 5 61.12 1.93 5.66
C ALA A 5 60.79 1.11 6.92
N GLN A 6 61.71 1.05 7.88
CA GLN A 6 61.48 0.40 9.16
C GLN A 6 60.40 1.11 9.99
N THR A 7 60.44 2.44 10.07
CA THR A 7 59.41 3.22 10.78
C THR A 7 58.01 3.09 10.17
N ALA A 8 57.90 2.98 8.85
CA ALA A 8 56.62 2.75 8.17
C ALA A 8 56.05 1.35 8.48
N THR A 9 56.93 0.35 8.54
CA THR A 9 56.58 -1.04 8.89
C THR A 9 56.06 -1.14 10.33
N ASP A 10 56.71 -0.48 11.28
CA ASP A 10 56.29 -0.46 12.68
C ASP A 10 54.96 0.30 12.86
N ALA A 11 54.78 1.41 12.14
CA ALA A 11 53.53 2.15 12.13
C ALA A 11 52.37 1.33 11.53
N ALA A 12 52.62 0.59 10.45
CA ALA A 12 51.65 -0.33 9.87
C ALA A 12 51.24 -1.44 10.85
N ALA A 13 52.21 -2.05 11.55
CA ALA A 13 51.96 -3.06 12.56
C ALA A 13 51.12 -2.53 13.73
N LYS A 14 51.41 -1.31 14.22
CA LYS A 14 50.65 -0.65 15.27
C LYS A 14 49.21 -0.33 14.83
N ALA A 15 49.03 0.19 13.62
CA ALA A 15 47.70 0.44 13.06
C ALA A 15 46.90 -0.86 12.89
N ARG A 16 47.54 -1.95 12.46
CA ARG A 16 46.92 -3.27 12.36
C ARG A 16 46.54 -3.84 13.73
N ALA A 17 47.39 -3.69 14.75
CA ALA A 17 47.09 -4.12 16.11
C ALA A 17 45.88 -3.37 16.70
N LEU A 18 45.82 -2.05 16.49
CA LEU A 18 44.68 -1.22 16.88
C LEU A 18 43.39 -1.66 16.17
N GLY A 19 43.47 -1.97 14.87
CA GLY A 19 42.34 -2.54 14.13
C GLY A 19 41.85 -3.86 14.72
N ASN A 20 42.76 -4.75 15.15
CA ASN A 20 42.41 -6.01 15.80
C ASN A 20 41.70 -5.80 17.15
N GLU A 21 42.11 -4.79 17.92
CA GLU A 21 41.46 -4.42 19.17
C GLU A 21 40.01 -3.96 18.92
N PHE A 22 39.82 -3.03 17.98
CA PHE A 22 38.48 -2.57 17.60
C PHE A 22 37.61 -3.70 17.04
N TYR A 23 38.18 -4.60 16.25
CA TYR A 23 37.47 -5.74 15.69
C TYR A 23 36.97 -6.70 16.78
N ARG A 24 37.82 -7.01 17.78
CA ARG A 24 37.43 -7.84 18.94
C ARG A 24 36.37 -7.16 19.81
N ALA A 25 36.43 -5.83 19.92
CA ALA A 25 35.42 -5.03 20.62
C ALA A 25 34.12 -4.81 19.83
N GLY A 26 33.97 -5.38 18.62
CA GLY A 26 32.79 -5.21 17.78
C GLY A 26 32.66 -3.84 17.11
N LYS A 27 33.66 -2.96 17.23
CA LYS A 27 33.64 -1.60 16.67
C LYS A 27 34.13 -1.60 15.22
N LEU A 28 33.31 -2.14 14.33
CA LEU A 28 33.70 -2.49 12.96
C LEU A 28 34.15 -1.30 12.09
N LEU A 29 33.49 -0.14 12.18
CA LEU A 29 33.89 1.07 11.42
C LEU A 29 35.27 1.60 11.84
N GLN A 30 35.59 1.53 13.13
CA GLN A 30 36.88 1.97 13.66
C GLN A 30 37.98 0.98 13.29
N ALA A 31 37.68 -0.32 13.34
CA ALA A 31 38.56 -1.37 12.84
C ALA A 31 38.88 -1.16 11.35
N GLU A 32 37.87 -0.87 10.52
CA GLU A 32 38.05 -0.57 9.09
C GLU A 32 39.02 0.60 8.88
N LYS A 33 38.83 1.71 9.59
CA LYS A 33 39.70 2.89 9.48
C LYS A 33 41.15 2.54 9.83
N ALA A 34 41.37 1.83 10.93
CA ALA A 34 42.70 1.41 11.36
C ALA A 34 43.37 0.44 10.37
N TYR A 35 42.62 -0.51 9.79
CA TYR A 35 43.15 -1.42 8.78
C TYR A 35 43.42 -0.73 7.43
N LYS A 36 42.61 0.25 7.01
CA LYS A 36 42.91 1.09 5.83
C LYS A 36 44.22 1.85 6.02
N THR A 37 44.43 2.43 7.21
CA THR A 37 45.71 3.06 7.54
C THR A 37 46.86 2.05 7.46
N ALA A 38 46.70 0.86 8.06
CA ALA A 38 47.72 -0.19 7.99
C ALA A 38 48.02 -0.64 6.54
N ALA A 39 47.00 -0.81 5.70
CA ALA A 39 47.15 -1.17 4.30
C ALA A 39 47.89 -0.08 3.49
N SER A 40 47.60 1.21 3.78
CA SER A 40 48.29 2.33 3.11
C SER A 40 49.77 2.44 3.48
N LEU A 41 50.13 2.06 4.71
CA LEU A 41 51.51 2.08 5.21
C LEU A 41 52.33 0.84 4.79
N ALA A 42 51.67 -0.27 4.47
CA ALA A 42 52.28 -1.51 4.01
C ALA A 42 51.50 -2.10 2.82
N PRO A 43 51.62 -1.51 1.61
CA PRO A 43 50.80 -1.88 0.45
C PRO A 43 51.05 -3.29 -0.09
N HIS A 44 52.17 -3.91 0.27
CA HIS A 44 52.52 -5.28 -0.13
C HIS A 44 52.24 -6.33 0.97
N ASP A 45 51.76 -5.93 2.15
CA ASP A 45 51.35 -6.88 3.20
C ASP A 45 49.89 -7.31 2.97
N PRO A 46 49.59 -8.60 2.76
CA PRO A 46 48.21 -9.07 2.59
C PRO A 46 47.38 -9.00 3.89
N SER A 47 48.01 -8.88 5.07
CA SER A 47 47.34 -9.01 6.36
C SER A 47 46.30 -7.91 6.65
N PRO A 48 46.58 -6.61 6.45
CA PRO A 48 45.58 -5.56 6.62
C PRO A 48 44.39 -5.70 5.67
N VAL A 49 44.63 -6.11 4.42
CA VAL A 49 43.57 -6.31 3.41
C VAL A 49 42.72 -7.54 3.74
N SER A 50 43.35 -8.63 4.18
CA SER A 50 42.65 -9.80 4.74
C SER A 50 41.78 -9.46 5.95
N ASN A 51 42.24 -8.54 6.80
CA ASN A 51 41.45 -8.05 7.93
C ASN A 51 40.31 -7.13 7.49
N LEU A 52 40.49 -6.31 6.45
CA LEU A 52 39.40 -5.50 5.87
C LEU A 52 38.28 -6.38 5.33
N SER A 53 38.58 -7.50 4.65
CA SER A 53 37.52 -8.43 4.24
C SER A 53 36.79 -9.08 5.42
N ALA A 54 37.47 -9.32 6.55
CA ALA A 54 36.83 -9.83 7.76
C ALA A 54 35.85 -8.82 8.39
N VAL A 55 36.20 -7.53 8.31
CA VAL A 55 35.33 -6.42 8.74
C VAL A 55 34.11 -6.33 7.84
N ARG A 56 34.30 -6.26 6.51
CA ARG A 56 33.20 -6.18 5.54
C ARG A 56 32.26 -7.38 5.63
N TYR A 57 32.80 -8.58 5.79
CA TYR A 57 32.02 -9.80 6.03
C TYR A 57 31.14 -9.69 7.29
N LYS A 58 31.68 -9.20 8.41
CA LYS A 58 30.90 -9.00 9.64
C LYS A 58 29.84 -7.90 9.53
N MET A 59 30.03 -6.95 8.62
CA MET A 59 29.03 -5.92 8.33
C MET A 59 27.91 -6.40 7.39
N GLY A 60 28.02 -7.62 6.82
CA GLY A 60 27.10 -8.11 5.80
C GLY A 60 27.38 -7.59 4.38
N ASP A 61 28.44 -6.80 4.19
CA ASP A 61 28.90 -6.35 2.87
C ASP A 61 29.73 -7.44 2.20
N TYR A 62 29.04 -8.48 1.71
CA TYR A 62 29.69 -9.65 1.11
C TYR A 62 30.42 -9.30 -0.19
N LYS A 63 29.88 -8.38 -1.01
CA LYS A 63 30.52 -7.92 -2.25
C LYS A 63 31.84 -7.19 -1.96
N GLY A 64 31.84 -6.26 -1.00
CA GLY A 64 33.06 -5.58 -0.54
C GLY A 64 34.06 -6.54 0.12
N ALA A 65 33.57 -7.53 0.85
CA ALA A 65 34.42 -8.59 1.40
C ALA A 65 35.10 -9.42 0.30
N ILE A 66 34.37 -9.81 -0.75
CA ILE A 66 34.92 -10.55 -1.91
C ILE A 66 36.05 -9.76 -2.58
N ALA A 67 35.86 -8.46 -2.80
CA ALA A 67 36.88 -7.60 -3.42
C ALA A 67 38.19 -7.63 -2.60
N HIS A 68 38.11 -7.37 -1.30
CA HIS A 68 39.29 -7.42 -0.43
C HIS A 68 39.89 -8.82 -0.27
N ILE A 69 39.11 -9.90 -0.37
CA ILE A 69 39.65 -11.26 -0.38
C ILE A 69 40.50 -11.48 -1.63
N LYS A 70 39.99 -11.10 -2.81
CA LYS A 70 40.74 -11.21 -4.07
C LYS A 70 42.04 -10.40 -4.03
N ASP A 71 41.98 -9.17 -3.52
CA ASP A 71 43.17 -8.34 -3.33
C ASP A 71 44.20 -9.00 -2.41
N ALA A 72 43.76 -9.55 -1.27
CA ALA A 72 44.64 -10.22 -0.32
C ALA A 72 45.28 -11.50 -0.90
N ILE A 73 44.55 -12.26 -1.73
CA ILE A 73 45.08 -13.43 -2.43
C ILE A 73 46.16 -13.02 -3.45
N LEU A 74 45.94 -11.95 -4.22
CA LEU A 74 46.91 -11.43 -5.19
C LEU A 74 48.23 -10.96 -4.53
N LEU A 75 48.15 -10.45 -3.29
CA LEU A 75 49.31 -10.01 -2.52
C LEU A 75 50.06 -11.16 -1.83
N THR A 76 49.54 -12.38 -1.86
CA THR A 76 50.16 -13.53 -1.17
C THR A 76 51.20 -14.20 -2.07
N VAL A 77 52.44 -14.35 -1.57
CA VAL A 77 53.55 -14.98 -2.31
C VAL A 77 53.48 -16.51 -2.18
N PRO A 78 53.52 -17.28 -3.30
CA PRO A 78 53.38 -18.75 -3.29
C PRO A 78 54.40 -19.53 -2.46
N GLU A 79 55.58 -18.96 -2.21
CA GLU A 79 56.72 -19.64 -1.58
C GLU A 79 56.67 -19.65 -0.04
N THR A 80 55.68 -19.01 0.57
CA THR A 80 55.52 -18.94 2.02
C THR A 80 54.47 -19.93 2.51
N ASP A 81 54.73 -20.63 3.64
CA ASP A 81 53.76 -21.51 4.32
C ASP A 81 52.59 -20.69 4.91
N ASN A 82 51.71 -20.24 4.01
CA ASN A 82 50.52 -19.44 4.29
C ASN A 82 49.24 -20.27 4.10
N SER A 83 49.35 -21.61 4.08
CA SER A 83 48.25 -22.56 3.89
C SER A 83 47.03 -22.22 4.75
N ALA A 84 47.20 -22.11 6.06
CA ALA A 84 46.12 -21.78 6.99
C ALA A 84 45.52 -20.37 6.80
N LYS A 85 46.32 -19.38 6.36
CA LYS A 85 45.80 -18.02 6.09
C LYS A 85 45.00 -17.98 4.79
N ASN A 86 45.44 -18.73 3.78
CA ASN A 86 44.73 -18.89 2.52
C ASN A 86 43.42 -19.63 2.74
N ASP A 87 43.42 -20.71 3.52
CA ASP A 87 42.20 -21.45 3.87
C ASP A 87 41.17 -20.56 4.58
N LYS A 88 41.61 -19.64 5.45
CA LYS A 88 40.73 -18.67 6.10
C LYS A 88 40.13 -17.67 5.10
N LEU A 89 40.90 -17.24 4.09
CA LEU A 89 40.42 -16.34 3.05
C LEU A 89 39.41 -17.04 2.13
N TYR A 90 39.74 -18.24 1.64
CA TYR A 90 38.85 -19.03 0.80
C TYR A 90 37.59 -19.50 1.54
N SER A 91 37.68 -19.88 2.82
CA SER A 91 36.50 -20.18 3.64
C SER A 91 35.54 -19.00 3.74
N ARG A 92 36.07 -17.77 3.93
CA ARG A 92 35.25 -16.56 3.93
C ARG A 92 34.68 -16.28 2.54
N LEU A 93 35.47 -16.51 1.48
CA LEU A 93 35.05 -16.31 0.09
C LEU A 93 33.87 -17.21 -0.28
N VAL A 94 33.98 -18.51 0.04
CA VAL A 94 32.89 -19.49 -0.14
C VAL A 94 31.64 -19.04 0.61
N LYS A 95 31.78 -18.64 1.88
CA LYS A 95 30.64 -18.15 2.67
C LYS A 95 30.01 -16.90 2.06
N CYS A 96 30.80 -15.93 1.58
CA CYS A 96 30.27 -14.77 0.86
C CYS A 96 29.47 -15.18 -0.38
N PHE A 97 30.00 -16.11 -1.18
CA PHE A 97 29.30 -16.60 -2.37
C PHE A 97 28.02 -17.35 -2.01
N LEU A 98 28.02 -18.16 -0.95
CA LEU A 98 26.82 -18.81 -0.42
C LEU A 98 25.75 -17.79 0.02
N TYR A 99 26.12 -16.73 0.74
CA TYR A 99 25.18 -15.67 1.14
C TYR A 99 24.63 -14.87 -0.04
N LEU A 100 25.37 -14.82 -1.15
CA LEU A 100 24.96 -14.16 -2.39
C LEU A 100 24.29 -15.11 -3.39
N TYR A 101 24.08 -16.39 -3.02
CA TYR A 101 23.55 -17.45 -3.89
C TYR A 101 24.35 -17.66 -5.20
N ASP A 102 25.63 -17.30 -5.23
CA ASP A 102 26.55 -17.56 -6.35
C ASP A 102 27.24 -18.92 -6.16
N LEU A 103 26.48 -20.00 -6.39
CA LEU A 103 26.89 -21.35 -6.02
C LEU A 103 28.03 -21.90 -6.89
N ASP A 104 28.17 -21.44 -8.13
CA ASP A 104 29.25 -21.86 -9.01
C ASP A 104 30.57 -21.23 -8.59
N SER A 105 30.57 -19.94 -8.22
CA SER A 105 31.76 -19.31 -7.63
C SER A 105 32.09 -19.89 -6.26
N ALA A 106 31.08 -20.29 -5.47
CA ALA A 106 31.28 -20.97 -4.19
C ALA A 106 31.99 -22.31 -4.40
N GLU A 107 31.50 -23.16 -5.32
CA GLU A 107 32.10 -24.46 -5.64
C GLU A 107 33.55 -24.31 -6.13
N ASN A 108 33.79 -23.36 -7.04
CA ASN A 108 35.15 -23.07 -7.52
C ASN A 108 36.08 -22.65 -6.36
N ALA A 109 35.62 -21.79 -5.45
CA ALA A 109 36.42 -21.33 -4.32
C ALA A 109 36.72 -22.43 -3.28
N VAL A 110 35.83 -23.42 -3.12
CA VAL A 110 36.05 -24.58 -2.23
C VAL A 110 37.26 -25.40 -2.69
N SER A 111 37.47 -25.53 -4.01
CA SER A 111 38.58 -26.31 -4.56
C SER A 111 39.97 -25.78 -4.17
N SER A 112 40.07 -24.50 -3.83
CA SER A 112 41.30 -23.81 -3.42
C SER A 112 41.61 -23.93 -1.93
N ILE A 113 40.79 -24.64 -1.14
CA ILE A 113 41.03 -24.87 0.29
C ILE A 113 41.91 -26.11 0.47
N GLY A 114 43.05 -25.94 1.14
CA GLY A 114 44.00 -27.01 1.44
C GLY A 114 43.55 -27.89 2.61
N ASP A 115 43.00 -27.31 3.68
CA ASP A 115 42.43 -28.05 4.81
C ASP A 115 41.29 -28.97 4.37
N ALA A 116 41.51 -30.29 4.51
CA ALA A 116 40.59 -31.30 4.02
C ALA A 116 39.26 -31.32 4.76
N HIS A 117 39.26 -31.02 6.07
CA HIS A 117 38.04 -31.03 6.89
C HIS A 117 37.16 -29.82 6.56
N LEU A 118 37.76 -28.63 6.54
CA LEU A 118 37.09 -27.38 6.18
C LEU A 118 36.54 -27.41 4.76
N ARG A 119 37.33 -27.95 3.82
CA ARG A 119 36.89 -28.16 2.44
C ARG A 119 35.66 -29.07 2.37
N ALA A 120 35.67 -30.21 3.08
CA ALA A 120 34.54 -31.13 3.09
C ALA A 120 33.28 -30.51 3.69
N GLU A 121 33.40 -29.75 4.78
CA GLU A 121 32.27 -29.05 5.41
C GLU A 121 31.62 -28.05 4.44
N LEU A 122 32.45 -27.22 3.78
CA LEU A 122 31.97 -26.20 2.85
C LEU A 122 31.45 -26.79 1.53
N ASP A 123 32.10 -27.84 1.02
CA ASP A 123 31.61 -28.59 -0.14
C ASP A 123 30.22 -29.18 0.15
N GLN A 124 30.02 -29.77 1.33
CA GLN A 124 28.71 -30.26 1.75
C GLN A 124 27.67 -29.15 1.84
N ALA A 125 28.04 -27.97 2.36
CA ALA A 125 27.12 -26.82 2.41
C ALA A 125 26.70 -26.36 1.00
N VAL A 126 27.65 -26.24 0.06
CA VAL A 126 27.38 -25.90 -1.35
C VAL A 126 26.46 -26.95 -1.98
N ARG A 127 26.75 -28.24 -1.81
CA ARG A 127 25.93 -29.33 -2.34
C ARG A 127 24.52 -29.34 -1.78
N SER A 128 24.36 -29.15 -0.47
CA SER A 128 23.05 -29.12 0.18
C SER A 128 22.18 -27.98 -0.37
N ILE A 129 22.76 -26.78 -0.56
CA ILE A 129 22.01 -25.65 -1.14
C ILE A 129 21.70 -25.91 -2.62
N LYS A 130 22.65 -26.44 -3.41
CA LYS A 130 22.39 -26.83 -4.81
C LYS A 130 21.27 -27.87 -4.92
N ALA A 131 21.26 -28.88 -4.05
CA ALA A 131 20.21 -29.90 -4.02
C ALA A 131 18.85 -29.28 -3.69
N LEU A 132 18.77 -28.41 -2.67
CA LEU A 132 17.54 -27.70 -2.31
C LEU A 132 16.99 -26.85 -3.47
N LEU A 133 17.86 -26.14 -4.18
CA LEU A 133 17.44 -25.35 -5.34
C LEU A 133 17.05 -26.22 -6.55
N ALA A 134 17.70 -27.37 -6.72
CA ALA A 134 17.34 -28.33 -7.78
C ALA A 134 15.99 -29.02 -7.53
N GLU A 135 15.60 -29.21 -6.26
CA GLU A 135 14.25 -29.68 -5.90
C GLU A 135 13.17 -28.63 -6.20
N ALA A 136 13.54 -27.35 -6.24
CA ALA A 136 12.66 -26.21 -6.49
C ALA A 136 12.99 -25.51 -7.83
N LEU A 137 12.98 -26.27 -8.93
CA LEU A 137 13.26 -25.78 -10.29
C LEU A 137 12.44 -24.55 -10.71
N ASP A 138 11.25 -24.38 -10.13
CA ASP A 138 10.40 -23.20 -10.33
C ASP A 138 10.06 -22.55 -8.98
N GLU A 139 10.70 -21.41 -8.70
CA GLU A 139 10.44 -20.62 -7.49
C GLU A 139 8.95 -20.26 -7.38
N SER A 140 8.26 -19.96 -8.48
CA SER A 140 6.85 -19.58 -8.46
C SER A 140 5.96 -20.71 -7.94
N VAL A 141 6.27 -21.97 -8.32
CA VAL A 141 5.55 -23.15 -7.84
C VAL A 141 5.76 -23.34 -6.35
N LEU A 142 7.01 -23.20 -5.87
CA LEU A 142 7.30 -23.32 -4.44
C LEU A 142 6.62 -22.21 -3.63
N ARG A 143 6.67 -20.96 -4.12
CA ARG A 143 6.02 -19.81 -3.48
C ARG A 143 4.51 -19.99 -3.41
N ARG A 144 3.89 -20.49 -4.47
CA ARG A 144 2.45 -20.84 -4.47
C ARG A 144 2.14 -21.85 -3.37
N GLN A 145 2.89 -22.95 -3.30
CA GLN A 145 2.69 -23.96 -2.24
C GLN A 145 2.87 -23.38 -0.83
N LEU A 146 3.87 -22.50 -0.65
CA LEU A 146 4.11 -21.83 0.62
C LEU A 146 2.91 -20.96 1.03
N PHE A 147 2.45 -20.09 0.13
CA PHE A 147 1.36 -19.15 0.40
C PHE A 147 0.01 -19.85 0.59
N ASP A 148 -0.23 -20.96 -0.09
CA ASP A 148 -1.50 -21.68 0.01
C ASP A 148 -1.56 -22.60 1.25
N ARG A 149 -0.41 -22.99 1.84
CA ARG A 149 -0.36 -23.99 2.92
C ARG A 149 0.06 -23.46 4.27
N ILE A 150 0.88 -22.40 4.31
CA ILE A 150 1.45 -21.90 5.56
C ILE A 150 0.75 -20.61 5.96
N PRO A 151 0.03 -20.57 7.10
CA PRO A 151 -0.51 -19.33 7.63
C PRO A 151 0.62 -18.32 7.86
N ARG A 152 0.52 -17.15 7.23
CA ARG A 152 1.52 -16.08 7.35
C ARG A 152 1.53 -15.44 8.73
N TYR A 153 0.37 -15.30 9.34
CA TYR A 153 0.19 -14.74 10.67
C TYR A 153 -0.34 -15.79 11.63
N LYS A 154 -0.03 -15.60 12.91
CA LYS A 154 -0.76 -16.29 13.97
C LYS A 154 -2.25 -15.97 13.76
N PRO A 155 -3.14 -16.98 13.78
CA PRO A 155 -4.58 -16.74 13.70
C PRO A 155 -4.98 -15.66 14.71
N CYS A 156 -5.60 -14.59 14.23
CA CYS A 156 -6.12 -13.53 15.09
C CYS A 156 -7.17 -14.14 16.03
N PRO A 157 -7.27 -13.70 17.30
CA PRO A 157 -8.38 -14.09 18.17
C PRO A 157 -9.75 -13.72 17.58
N GLN A 158 -9.78 -12.74 16.67
CA GLN A 158 -10.97 -12.28 15.96
C GLN A 158 -11.04 -12.93 14.58
N ASP A 159 -12.13 -13.65 14.33
CA ASP A 159 -12.43 -14.39 13.09
C ASP A 159 -12.90 -13.47 11.94
N ILE A 160 -13.26 -12.22 12.25
CA ILE A 160 -13.61 -11.20 11.27
C ILE A 160 -12.79 -9.95 11.54
N ALA A 161 -12.08 -9.47 10.51
CA ALA A 161 -11.27 -8.26 10.59
C ALA A 161 -12.13 -7.04 10.95
N GLU A 162 -11.52 -6.02 11.56
CA GLU A 162 -12.20 -4.76 11.84
C GLU A 162 -12.46 -3.95 10.56
N TYR A 163 -13.55 -3.16 10.56
CA TYR A 163 -13.93 -2.32 9.43
C TYR A 163 -14.06 -0.86 9.87
N PHE A 164 -13.38 0.01 9.14
CA PHE A 164 -13.45 1.47 9.27
C PHE A 164 -14.04 2.04 7.98
N CYS A 165 -15.17 2.74 8.06
CA CYS A 165 -15.82 3.29 6.85
C CYS A 165 -15.33 4.69 6.48
N VAL A 166 -14.58 5.34 7.37
CA VAL A 166 -13.93 6.64 7.18
C VAL A 166 -12.45 6.44 7.47
N GLY A 167 -11.59 6.90 6.57
CA GLY A 167 -10.15 6.84 6.76
C GLY A 167 -9.70 7.83 7.82
N HIS A 168 -8.73 7.44 8.64
CA HIS A 168 -8.13 8.30 9.67
C HIS A 168 -6.81 8.94 9.21
N ASP A 169 -6.37 8.61 8.00
CA ASP A 169 -5.11 9.09 7.45
C ASP A 169 -5.25 10.55 7.00
N GLN A 170 -4.16 11.30 7.09
CA GLN A 170 -4.11 12.63 6.50
C GLN A 170 -4.03 12.52 4.98
N LEU A 171 -4.69 13.44 4.28
CA LEU A 171 -4.66 13.50 2.82
C LEU A 171 -3.23 13.73 2.35
N GLU A 172 -2.64 12.73 1.70
CA GLU A 172 -1.31 12.86 1.10
C GLU A 172 -1.44 13.39 -0.34
N ILE A 173 -0.88 14.57 -0.57
CA ILE A 173 -0.73 15.08 -1.93
C ILE A 173 0.49 14.42 -2.55
N LEU A 174 0.30 13.79 -3.71
CA LEU A 174 1.40 13.26 -4.51
C LEU A 174 2.33 14.41 -4.93
N THR A 175 3.48 14.50 -4.25
CA THR A 175 4.44 15.61 -4.36
C THR A 175 5.78 15.19 -4.97
N GLU A 176 6.11 13.91 -4.95
CA GLU A 176 7.31 13.36 -5.59
C GLU A 176 7.19 13.42 -7.12
N PRO A 177 8.31 13.45 -7.87
CA PRO A 177 8.28 13.42 -9.31
C PRO A 177 7.82 12.04 -9.81
N LEU A 178 6.51 11.83 -9.79
CA LEU A 178 5.85 10.72 -10.44
C LEU A 178 6.31 10.68 -11.89
N GLY A 179 6.94 9.58 -12.27
CA GLY A 179 7.26 9.39 -13.66
C GLY A 179 8.63 9.91 -14.12
N MET A 180 9.55 10.34 -13.25
CA MET A 180 10.82 10.95 -13.72
C MET A 180 12.03 10.01 -13.65
N THR A 181 12.19 9.13 -14.64
CA THR A 181 13.49 8.53 -14.98
C THR A 181 13.79 8.84 -16.44
N GLY A 182 14.67 9.82 -16.67
CA GLY A 182 15.08 10.23 -18.02
C GLY A 182 14.01 11.01 -18.81
N ASN A 183 14.09 10.95 -20.15
CA ASN A 183 13.31 11.80 -21.06
C ASN A 183 12.00 11.17 -21.60
N LYS A 184 11.61 9.99 -21.13
CA LYS A 184 10.36 9.30 -21.54
C LYS A 184 9.84 8.42 -20.40
N ARG A 185 8.67 8.74 -19.82
CA ARG A 185 7.87 7.75 -19.07
C ARG A 185 6.43 7.74 -19.62
N PRO A 186 6.01 6.64 -20.27
CA PRO A 186 4.67 6.54 -20.84
C PRO A 186 3.59 6.22 -19.79
N ASP A 187 3.87 5.42 -18.74
CA ASP A 187 2.80 4.90 -17.87
C ASP A 187 3.08 5.13 -16.38
N ILE A 188 2.07 5.59 -15.64
CA ILE A 188 2.06 5.73 -14.18
C ILE A 188 1.25 4.60 -13.56
N SER A 189 1.80 3.98 -12.52
CA SER A 189 1.18 2.87 -11.79
C SER A 189 1.25 3.10 -10.29
N ILE A 190 0.10 3.04 -9.62
CA ILE A 190 -0.01 3.30 -8.18
C ILE A 190 -0.78 2.15 -7.52
N LEU A 191 -0.25 1.63 -6.42
CA LEU A 191 -0.95 0.64 -5.59
C LEU A 191 -1.44 1.29 -4.30
N PHE A 192 -2.71 1.11 -3.98
CA PHE A 192 -3.33 1.49 -2.71
C PHE A 192 -3.63 0.23 -1.90
N ALA A 193 -2.90 0.00 -0.81
CA ALA A 193 -3.13 -1.08 0.15
C ALA A 193 -3.83 -0.56 1.40
N GLY A 194 -5.00 -1.13 1.70
CA GLY A 194 -5.89 -0.59 2.74
C GLY A 194 -6.54 0.68 2.29
N PHE A 195 -7.17 0.65 1.11
CA PHE A 195 -7.68 1.88 0.49
C PHE A 195 -8.79 2.53 1.33
N GLY A 196 -9.52 1.76 2.15
CA GLY A 196 -10.49 2.29 3.11
C GLY A 196 -11.69 2.97 2.46
N ASP A 197 -11.84 4.28 2.68
CA ASP A 197 -12.94 5.06 2.10
C ASP A 197 -12.61 5.62 0.70
N GLY A 198 -11.36 5.51 0.26
CA GLY A 198 -10.87 5.94 -1.05
C GLY A 198 -10.38 7.37 -1.15
N HIS A 199 -10.34 8.17 -0.07
CA HIS A 199 -9.97 9.58 -0.17
C HIS A 199 -8.59 9.82 -0.81
N ASN A 200 -7.58 9.00 -0.50
CA ASN A 200 -6.24 9.13 -1.12
C ASN A 200 -6.21 8.73 -2.59
N LEU A 201 -7.02 7.73 -3.00
CA LEU A 201 -7.16 7.38 -4.41
C LEU A 201 -7.81 8.52 -5.19
N PHE A 202 -8.88 9.09 -4.63
CA PHE A 202 -9.58 10.17 -5.29
C PHE A 202 -8.72 11.43 -5.38
N SER A 203 -7.97 11.75 -4.31
CA SER A 203 -6.96 12.82 -4.30
C SER A 203 -5.90 12.60 -5.38
N ALA A 204 -5.31 11.40 -5.43
CA ALA A 204 -4.30 11.06 -6.42
C ALA A 204 -4.79 11.23 -7.84
N LEU A 205 -6.02 10.79 -8.12
CA LEU A 205 -6.64 10.95 -9.43
C LEU A 205 -6.80 12.43 -9.80
N ILE A 206 -7.32 13.29 -8.91
CA ILE A 206 -7.40 14.74 -9.16
C ILE A 206 -6.03 15.33 -9.41
N THR A 207 -5.06 15.04 -8.54
CA THR A 207 -3.72 15.62 -8.63
C THR A 207 -3.08 15.27 -9.98
N ILE A 208 -3.13 14.01 -10.39
CA ILE A 208 -2.56 13.55 -11.67
C ILE A 208 -3.33 14.15 -12.85
N ALA A 209 -4.66 14.21 -12.77
CA ALA A 209 -5.50 14.88 -13.76
C ALA A 209 -5.13 16.36 -13.96
N CYS A 210 -4.97 17.10 -12.87
CA CYS A 210 -4.54 18.51 -12.92
C CYS A 210 -3.14 18.63 -13.54
N MET A 211 -2.19 17.78 -13.14
CA MET A 211 -0.84 17.78 -13.71
C MET A 211 -0.82 17.45 -15.22
N ASP A 212 -1.65 16.50 -15.67
CA ASP A 212 -1.81 16.16 -17.09
C ASP A 212 -2.41 17.34 -17.88
N GLY A 213 -3.48 17.96 -17.34
CA GLY A 213 -4.11 19.15 -17.93
C GLY A 213 -3.19 20.37 -18.02
N GLU A 214 -2.31 20.55 -17.03
CA GLU A 214 -1.24 21.56 -17.01
C GLU A 214 -0.06 21.22 -17.94
N SER A 215 -0.14 20.12 -18.71
CA SER A 215 0.94 19.62 -19.57
C SER A 215 2.24 19.24 -18.83
N ARG A 216 2.19 19.12 -17.50
CA ARG A 216 3.32 18.66 -16.68
C ARG A 216 3.60 17.17 -16.85
N LEU A 217 2.59 16.42 -17.29
CA LEU A 217 2.67 14.99 -17.63
C LEU A 217 2.41 14.72 -19.12
N SER A 218 2.83 15.63 -20.01
CA SER A 218 2.54 15.60 -21.47
C SER A 218 2.88 14.31 -22.23
N SER A 219 3.59 13.36 -21.63
CA SER A 219 3.92 12.04 -22.21
C SER A 219 3.13 10.87 -21.61
N LEU A 220 2.21 11.13 -20.67
CA LEU A 220 1.42 10.11 -19.98
C LEU A 220 0.41 9.44 -20.93
N SER A 221 0.69 8.19 -21.31
CA SER A 221 -0.23 7.33 -22.06
C SER A 221 -1.21 6.59 -21.16
N LYS A 222 -0.77 6.03 -20.02
CA LYS A 222 -1.62 5.17 -19.18
C LYS A 222 -1.45 5.46 -17.69
N LEU A 223 -2.58 5.47 -16.99
CA LEU A 223 -2.69 5.56 -15.54
C LEU A 223 -3.34 4.27 -15.01
N HIS A 224 -2.62 3.54 -14.17
CA HIS A 224 -3.10 2.30 -13.56
C HIS A 224 -3.14 2.43 -12.03
N PHE A 225 -4.30 2.15 -11.45
CA PHE A 225 -4.48 1.99 -10.01
C PHE A 225 -4.74 0.54 -9.67
N THR A 226 -3.96 -0.04 -8.76
CA THR A 226 -4.30 -1.30 -8.09
C THR A 226 -4.84 -0.97 -6.71
N VAL A 227 -6.11 -1.29 -6.46
CA VAL A 227 -6.82 -1.03 -5.20
C VAL A 227 -6.99 -2.35 -4.46
N LEU A 228 -6.37 -2.43 -3.30
CA LEU A 228 -6.28 -3.62 -2.48
C LEU A 228 -6.89 -3.34 -1.09
N ASP A 229 -7.88 -4.13 -0.71
CA ASP A 229 -8.41 -4.12 0.65
C ASP A 229 -8.70 -5.53 1.16
N LEU A 230 -8.54 -5.71 2.47
CA LEU A 230 -9.02 -6.90 3.14
C LEU A 230 -10.55 -6.91 3.22
N LYS A 231 -11.17 -5.72 3.27
CA LYS A 231 -12.60 -5.53 3.43
C LYS A 231 -13.31 -5.37 2.10
N VAL A 232 -14.03 -6.43 1.72
CA VAL A 232 -14.92 -6.45 0.55
C VAL A 232 -15.96 -5.33 0.61
N ALA A 233 -16.43 -4.96 1.82
CA ALA A 233 -17.34 -3.85 2.02
C ALA A 233 -16.77 -2.51 1.54
N ALA A 234 -15.51 -2.24 1.85
CA ALA A 234 -14.84 -1.05 1.34
C ALA A 234 -14.86 -1.06 -0.20
N LEU A 235 -14.37 -2.13 -0.84
CA LEU A 235 -14.30 -2.23 -2.30
C LEU A 235 -15.68 -2.13 -2.98
N ALA A 236 -16.73 -2.69 -2.38
CA ALA A 236 -18.10 -2.55 -2.87
C ALA A 236 -18.56 -1.09 -2.86
N ARG A 237 -18.16 -0.32 -1.84
CA ARG A 237 -18.44 1.12 -1.74
C ARG A 237 -17.75 1.93 -2.83
N LEU A 238 -16.49 1.60 -3.14
CA LEU A 238 -15.76 2.20 -4.27
C LEU A 238 -16.48 1.96 -5.60
N LEU A 239 -16.92 0.73 -5.86
CA LEU A 239 -17.66 0.38 -7.07
C LEU A 239 -19.01 1.10 -7.16
N ILE A 240 -19.67 1.35 -6.03
CA ILE A 240 -20.89 2.18 -6.00
C ILE A 240 -20.61 3.56 -6.57
N PHE A 241 -19.56 4.25 -6.09
CA PHE A 241 -19.21 5.58 -6.58
C PHE A 241 -18.82 5.58 -8.06
N PHE A 242 -17.98 4.65 -8.51
CA PHE A 242 -17.63 4.55 -9.93
C PHE A 242 -18.84 4.28 -10.82
N ASN A 243 -19.76 3.42 -10.41
CA ASN A 243 -20.98 3.16 -11.17
C ASN A 243 -21.94 4.36 -11.17
N MET A 244 -22.01 5.14 -10.08
CA MET A 244 -22.80 6.39 -10.08
C MET A 244 -22.18 7.42 -11.02
N MET A 245 -20.85 7.55 -11.05
CA MET A 245 -20.14 8.49 -11.94
C MET A 245 -20.36 8.16 -13.42
N GLU A 246 -20.29 6.88 -13.80
CA GLU A 246 -20.51 6.46 -15.19
C GLU A 246 -21.93 6.76 -15.70
N ARG A 247 -22.90 6.96 -14.79
CA ARG A 247 -24.28 7.35 -15.14
C ARG A 247 -24.44 8.85 -15.40
N VAL A 248 -23.42 9.64 -15.09
CA VAL A 248 -23.44 11.09 -15.20
C VAL A 248 -22.48 11.53 -16.29
N ASP A 249 -23.01 12.15 -17.34
CA ASP A 249 -22.20 12.87 -18.31
C ASP A 249 -22.03 14.33 -17.83
N PRO A 250 -20.83 14.73 -17.34
CA PRO A 250 -20.59 16.08 -16.83
C PRO A 250 -20.59 17.14 -17.94
N ALA A 251 -20.58 16.76 -19.22
CA ALA A 251 -20.71 17.69 -20.34
C ALA A 251 -22.17 18.15 -20.57
N VAL A 252 -23.15 17.43 -20.01
CA VAL A 252 -24.56 17.80 -20.11
C VAL A 252 -24.93 18.74 -18.96
N PRO A 253 -25.56 19.92 -19.23
CA PRO A 253 -25.97 20.85 -18.19
C PRO A 253 -26.80 20.19 -17.08
N ASP A 254 -26.50 20.54 -15.84
CA ASP A 254 -27.08 19.91 -14.63
C ASP A 254 -28.61 19.93 -14.62
N GLU A 255 -29.20 20.98 -15.19
CA GLU A 255 -30.65 21.22 -15.31
C GLU A 255 -31.36 20.18 -16.20
N VAL A 256 -30.62 19.54 -17.10
CA VAL A 256 -31.14 18.57 -18.08
C VAL A 256 -30.75 17.14 -17.70
N SER A 257 -29.57 16.93 -17.10
CA SER A 257 -29.03 15.60 -16.78
C SER A 257 -29.44 15.08 -15.40
N GLY A 258 -29.87 15.95 -14.47
CA GLY A 258 -30.04 15.57 -13.07
C GLY A 258 -28.71 15.22 -12.38
N ALA A 259 -27.57 15.56 -13.00
CA ALA A 259 -26.22 15.27 -12.52
C ALA A 259 -25.97 15.82 -11.12
N LYS A 260 -26.48 17.03 -10.83
CA LYS A 260 -26.38 17.66 -9.52
C LYS A 260 -26.94 16.78 -8.40
N ASP A 261 -28.03 16.05 -8.66
CA ASP A 261 -28.64 15.19 -7.66
C ASP A 261 -27.87 13.88 -7.46
N GLU A 262 -27.18 13.38 -8.49
CA GLU A 262 -26.28 12.22 -8.37
C GLU A 262 -25.05 12.57 -7.53
N TYR A 263 -24.38 13.68 -7.82
CA TYR A 263 -23.23 14.13 -7.03
C TYR A 263 -23.61 14.46 -5.59
N LEU A 264 -24.78 15.07 -5.37
CA LEU A 264 -25.28 15.32 -4.02
C LEU A 264 -25.56 14.00 -3.28
N ALA A 265 -26.13 13.00 -3.95
CA ALA A 265 -26.30 11.67 -3.36
C ALA A 265 -24.95 11.01 -3.03
N MET A 266 -23.94 11.11 -3.90
CA MET A 266 -22.59 10.63 -3.60
C MET A 266 -22.01 11.30 -2.35
N ALA A 267 -22.18 12.62 -2.21
CA ALA A 267 -21.71 13.36 -1.03
C ALA A 267 -22.36 12.86 0.27
N TYR A 268 -23.68 12.63 0.25
CA TYR A 268 -24.40 12.02 1.37
C TYR A 268 -23.91 10.60 1.69
N LEU A 269 -23.74 9.77 0.67
CA LEU A 269 -23.28 8.39 0.83
C LEU A 269 -21.84 8.33 1.35
N PHE A 270 -21.01 9.30 0.97
CA PHE A 270 -19.63 9.38 1.41
C PHE A 270 -19.50 9.85 2.85
N GLY A 271 -20.12 10.99 3.19
CA GLY A 271 -19.84 11.72 4.42
C GLY A 271 -20.92 11.67 5.51
N CYS A 272 -22.07 11.02 5.30
CA CYS A 272 -23.18 11.06 6.27
C CYS A 272 -23.66 9.67 6.68
N GLN A 273 -23.94 9.52 7.98
CA GLN A 273 -24.53 8.30 8.55
C GLN A 273 -26.03 8.17 8.28
N ILE A 274 -26.72 9.31 8.24
CA ILE A 274 -28.13 9.43 7.94
C ILE A 274 -28.28 10.20 6.64
N ILE A 275 -29.01 9.63 5.68
CA ILE A 275 -29.16 10.15 4.32
C ILE A 275 -30.62 10.45 3.99
N PRO A 276 -30.87 11.42 3.08
CA PRO A 276 -32.22 11.73 2.65
C PRO A 276 -32.83 10.62 1.75
N PRO A 277 -34.16 10.49 1.69
CA PRO A 277 -34.84 9.47 0.87
C PRO A 277 -34.43 9.44 -0.60
N PHE A 278 -34.22 10.60 -1.24
CA PHE A 278 -33.76 10.65 -2.63
C PHE A 278 -32.38 10.01 -2.82
N ALA A 279 -31.46 10.19 -1.86
CA ALA A 279 -30.12 9.60 -1.93
C ALA A 279 -30.19 8.07 -1.76
N GLU A 280 -31.06 7.59 -0.86
CA GLU A 280 -31.34 6.15 -0.72
C GLU A 280 -31.94 5.56 -2.02
N ALA A 281 -32.89 6.25 -2.65
CA ALA A 281 -33.48 5.80 -3.91
C ALA A 281 -32.42 5.67 -5.03
N LYS A 282 -31.50 6.63 -5.12
CA LYS A 282 -30.36 6.59 -6.04
C LYS A 282 -29.37 5.47 -5.70
N LEU A 283 -29.03 5.30 -4.42
CA LEU A 283 -28.20 4.19 -3.94
C LEU A 283 -28.79 2.84 -4.35
N GLN A 284 -30.06 2.60 -4.05
CA GLN A 284 -30.71 1.31 -4.34
C GLN A 284 -30.83 1.07 -5.85
N SER A 285 -31.09 2.12 -6.64
CA SER A 285 -31.04 2.06 -8.11
C SER A 285 -29.64 1.67 -8.60
N ASN A 286 -28.60 2.26 -8.01
CA ASN A 286 -27.21 2.01 -8.34
C ASN A 286 -26.77 0.58 -8.00
N ILE A 287 -27.09 0.10 -6.80
CA ILE A 287 -26.77 -1.27 -6.36
C ILE A 287 -27.40 -2.31 -7.30
N ARG A 288 -28.68 -2.14 -7.67
CA ARG A 288 -29.37 -3.06 -8.59
C ARG A 288 -28.64 -3.17 -9.93
N GLU A 289 -28.14 -2.05 -10.46
CA GLU A 289 -27.43 -2.05 -11.73
C GLU A 289 -26.02 -2.65 -11.60
N LEU A 290 -25.30 -2.29 -10.55
CA LEU A 290 -23.97 -2.84 -10.28
C LEU A 290 -24.00 -4.37 -10.10
N ILE A 291 -25.03 -4.90 -9.43
CA ILE A 291 -25.27 -6.35 -9.32
C ILE A 291 -25.39 -6.98 -10.72
N LYS A 292 -26.20 -6.42 -11.62
CA LYS A 292 -26.33 -6.96 -12.99
C LYS A 292 -25.01 -6.96 -13.74
N ARG A 293 -24.19 -5.90 -13.58
CA ARG A 293 -22.86 -5.81 -14.21
C ARG A 293 -21.92 -6.88 -13.68
N LEU A 294 -21.84 -7.07 -12.37
CA LEU A 294 -21.00 -8.09 -11.75
C LEU A 294 -21.46 -9.52 -12.05
N GLU A 295 -22.77 -9.73 -12.22
CA GLU A 295 -23.36 -10.99 -12.71
C GLU A 295 -23.15 -11.24 -14.21
N GLY A 296 -22.53 -10.29 -14.94
CA GLY A 296 -22.32 -10.38 -16.39
C GLY A 296 -23.58 -10.19 -17.23
N LYS A 297 -24.67 -9.67 -16.64
CA LYS A 297 -25.95 -9.38 -17.31
C LYS A 297 -26.02 -7.97 -17.91
N ALA A 298 -25.02 -7.13 -17.64
CA ALA A 298 -24.88 -5.77 -18.17
C ALA A 298 -23.41 -5.49 -18.52
N THR A 299 -23.15 -4.41 -19.26
CA THR A 299 -21.78 -4.04 -19.67
C THR A 299 -20.93 -3.71 -18.42
N PRO A 300 -19.71 -4.25 -18.28
CA PRO A 300 -18.84 -3.92 -17.15
C PRO A 300 -18.44 -2.43 -17.19
N LEU A 301 -17.99 -1.89 -16.05
CA LEU A 301 -17.37 -0.56 -15.98
C LEU A 301 -16.09 -0.57 -16.81
N GLN A 302 -15.99 0.30 -17.81
CA GLN A 302 -14.93 0.19 -18.85
C GLN A 302 -13.50 0.31 -18.31
N PHE A 303 -13.31 1.09 -17.25
CA PHE A 303 -12.00 1.33 -16.64
C PHE A 303 -11.74 0.44 -15.41
N VAL A 304 -12.69 -0.38 -14.96
CA VAL A 304 -12.54 -1.16 -13.73
C VAL A 304 -12.41 -2.65 -14.04
N TYR A 305 -11.42 -3.29 -13.44
CA TYR A 305 -11.24 -4.73 -13.46
C TYR A 305 -11.52 -5.33 -12.08
N VAL A 306 -12.49 -6.24 -12.01
CA VAL A 306 -12.80 -7.02 -10.81
C VAL A 306 -12.43 -8.48 -11.05
N ARG A 307 -11.54 -9.01 -10.22
CA ARG A 307 -11.13 -10.42 -10.21
C ARG A 307 -12.34 -11.36 -10.09
N ASP A 308 -12.34 -12.44 -10.85
CA ASP A 308 -13.43 -13.43 -10.84
C ASP A 308 -13.72 -13.97 -9.43
N HIS A 309 -12.67 -14.29 -8.66
CA HIS A 309 -12.78 -14.77 -7.28
C HIS A 309 -13.46 -13.76 -6.33
N ASP A 310 -13.34 -12.47 -6.60
CA ASP A 310 -13.82 -11.42 -5.68
C ASP A 310 -15.26 -10.99 -6.01
N ARG A 311 -15.84 -11.46 -7.13
CA ARG A 311 -17.21 -11.09 -7.57
C ARG A 311 -18.29 -11.58 -6.62
N GLU A 312 -18.27 -12.83 -6.21
CA GLU A 312 -19.30 -13.38 -5.31
C GLU A 312 -19.28 -12.71 -3.92
N PRO A 313 -18.12 -12.50 -3.28
CA PRO A 313 -18.06 -11.67 -2.08
C PRO A 313 -18.65 -10.26 -2.27
N LEU A 314 -18.32 -9.57 -3.37
CA LEU A 314 -18.87 -8.25 -3.66
C LEU A 314 -20.39 -8.29 -3.86
N LEU A 315 -20.90 -9.26 -4.61
CA LEU A 315 -22.33 -9.47 -4.83
C LEU A 315 -23.07 -9.74 -3.51
N ARG A 316 -22.47 -10.50 -2.59
CA ARG A 316 -23.04 -10.73 -1.25
C ARG A 316 -23.24 -9.42 -0.50
N VAL A 317 -22.20 -8.59 -0.41
CA VAL A 317 -22.27 -7.29 0.28
C VAL A 317 -23.30 -6.37 -0.37
N LEU A 318 -23.28 -6.25 -1.70
CA LEU A 318 -24.23 -5.42 -2.43
C LEU A 318 -25.68 -5.84 -2.18
N ARG A 319 -25.96 -7.16 -2.17
CA ARG A 319 -27.29 -7.71 -1.85
C ARG A 319 -27.68 -7.47 -0.40
N GLN A 320 -26.75 -7.57 0.56
CA GLN A 320 -27.01 -7.21 1.96
C GLN A 320 -27.45 -5.75 2.09
N TRP A 321 -26.77 -4.82 1.41
CA TRP A 321 -27.12 -3.40 1.42
C TRP A 321 -28.41 -3.02 0.69
N GLN A 322 -29.07 -3.96 0.01
CA GLN A 322 -30.42 -3.73 -0.52
C GLN A 322 -31.51 -3.72 0.54
N GLN A 323 -31.18 -4.18 1.76
CA GLN A 323 -32.07 -4.16 2.91
C GLN A 323 -31.41 -3.39 4.05
N PRO A 324 -32.20 -2.71 4.92
CA PRO A 324 -31.66 -2.11 6.14
C PRO A 324 -30.99 -3.16 7.03
N TRP A 325 -29.90 -2.78 7.68
CA TRP A 325 -29.27 -3.63 8.68
C TRP A 325 -30.23 -3.88 9.83
N ASP A 326 -30.42 -5.15 10.20
CA ASP A 326 -31.37 -5.57 11.25
C ASP A 326 -30.93 -5.16 12.66
N GLY A 327 -29.73 -4.59 12.82
CA GLY A 327 -29.23 -4.12 14.10
C GLY A 327 -29.85 -2.86 14.65
N PHE A 328 -30.63 -2.17 13.85
CA PHE A 328 -31.43 -1.04 14.31
C PHE A 328 -32.89 -1.25 13.96
N SER A 329 -33.76 -1.21 14.97
CA SER A 329 -35.20 -1.29 14.76
C SER A 329 -35.78 0.04 14.28
N LYS A 330 -35.20 1.17 14.69
CA LYS A 330 -35.67 2.51 14.34
C LYS A 330 -34.51 3.46 14.04
N ILE A 331 -34.73 4.44 13.17
CA ILE A 331 -33.74 5.50 12.90
C ILE A 331 -33.40 6.33 14.14
N ALA A 332 -34.34 6.42 15.10
CA ALA A 332 -34.10 7.08 16.39
C ALA A 332 -32.97 6.41 17.19
N ASP A 333 -32.79 5.10 17.03
CA ASP A 333 -31.73 4.35 17.70
C ASP A 333 -30.36 4.69 17.10
N VAL A 334 -30.30 4.81 15.76
CA VAL A 334 -29.10 5.28 15.03
C VAL A 334 -28.71 6.69 15.47
N ARG A 335 -29.67 7.61 15.56
CA ARG A 335 -29.45 9.00 16.00
C ARG A 335 -28.85 9.06 17.41
N ARG A 336 -29.41 8.28 18.33
CA ARG A 336 -28.90 8.17 19.70
C ARG A 336 -27.49 7.61 19.73
N LEU A 337 -27.20 6.63 18.88
CA LEU A 337 -25.88 6.02 18.80
C LEU A 337 -24.81 7.00 18.30
N ILE A 338 -25.12 7.77 17.24
CA ILE A 338 -24.26 8.83 16.73
C ILE A 338 -23.94 9.83 17.84
N GLU A 339 -24.96 10.34 18.54
CA GLU A 339 -24.78 11.30 19.63
C GLU A 339 -23.89 10.75 20.76
N GLN A 340 -24.09 9.48 21.15
CA GLN A 340 -23.29 8.83 22.19
C GLN A 340 -21.84 8.62 21.76
N ASN A 341 -21.61 8.19 20.51
CA ASN A 341 -20.27 7.90 20.01
C ASN A 341 -19.46 9.17 19.76
N LEU A 342 -20.08 10.22 19.20
CA LEU A 342 -19.43 11.54 19.06
C LEU A 342 -19.03 12.11 20.42
N ARG A 343 -19.92 12.08 21.42
CA ARG A 343 -19.57 12.51 22.79
C ARG A 343 -18.38 11.73 23.36
N LYS A 344 -18.32 10.42 23.13
CA LYS A 344 -17.18 9.58 23.56
C LYS A 344 -15.90 9.96 22.82
N ALA A 345 -15.98 10.20 21.51
CA ALA A 345 -14.86 10.63 20.69
C ALA A 345 -14.33 11.99 21.15
N ASP A 346 -15.21 12.97 21.37
CA ASP A 346 -14.87 14.31 21.87
C ASP A 346 -14.20 14.24 23.24
N MET A 347 -14.74 13.44 24.17
CA MET A 347 -14.12 13.24 25.50
C MET A 347 -12.71 12.62 25.38
N ARG A 348 -12.53 11.63 24.49
CA ARG A 348 -11.22 11.01 24.25
C ARG A 348 -10.24 12.03 23.65
N ALA A 349 -10.66 12.75 22.61
CA ALA A 349 -9.85 13.78 21.98
C ALA A 349 -9.47 14.87 22.99
N ALA A 350 -10.43 15.37 23.78
CA ALA A 350 -10.17 16.39 24.78
C ALA A 350 -9.17 15.94 25.85
N SER A 351 -9.18 14.66 26.22
CA SER A 351 -8.20 14.09 27.16
C SER A 351 -6.77 14.03 26.60
N LEU A 352 -6.62 13.98 25.27
CA LEU A 352 -5.32 13.85 24.60
C LEU A 352 -4.73 15.20 24.16
N ILE A 353 -5.57 16.08 23.60
CA ILE A 353 -5.12 17.32 22.93
C ILE A 353 -5.75 18.60 23.50
N GLY A 354 -6.59 18.51 24.54
CA GLY A 354 -7.21 19.67 25.18
C GLY A 354 -8.45 20.15 24.43
N GLU A 355 -8.45 21.36 23.89
CA GLU A 355 -9.62 21.90 23.17
C GLU A 355 -9.69 21.29 21.77
N VAL A 356 -10.78 20.59 21.47
CA VAL A 356 -11.01 19.97 20.16
C VAL A 356 -11.58 21.02 19.20
N PRO A 357 -10.94 21.31 18.06
CA PRO A 357 -11.49 22.25 17.09
C PRO A 357 -12.86 21.81 16.58
N GLU A 358 -13.85 22.70 16.63
CA GLU A 358 -15.17 22.41 16.08
C GLU A 358 -15.14 22.50 14.53
N PRO A 359 -15.58 21.46 13.80
CA PRO A 359 -15.49 21.43 12.34
C PRO A 359 -16.56 22.29 11.67
N GLY A 360 -16.25 22.85 10.50
CA GLY A 360 -17.18 23.53 9.61
C GLY A 360 -17.91 24.77 10.17
N PRO A 361 -18.87 25.32 9.41
CA PRO A 361 -19.65 26.49 9.82
C PRO A 361 -20.54 26.19 11.04
N ARG A 362 -20.69 27.19 11.92
CA ARG A 362 -21.51 27.06 13.14
C ARG A 362 -22.96 26.67 12.84
N GLU A 363 -23.57 27.25 11.81
CA GLU A 363 -24.97 26.97 11.45
C GLU A 363 -25.17 25.50 11.07
N GLU A 364 -24.33 24.95 10.19
CA GLU A 364 -24.39 23.53 9.79
C GLU A 364 -24.07 22.59 10.96
N ARG A 365 -23.23 23.00 11.92
CA ARG A 365 -23.02 22.26 13.16
C ARG A 365 -24.28 22.19 14.01
N GLU A 366 -24.98 23.31 14.22
CA GLU A 366 -26.22 23.32 15.01
C GLU A 366 -27.31 22.50 14.33
N ASP A 367 -27.40 22.58 13.00
CA ASP A 367 -28.30 21.73 12.22
C ASP A 367 -27.95 20.25 12.39
N PHE A 368 -26.66 19.88 12.29
CA PHE A 368 -26.23 18.51 12.53
C PHE A 368 -26.53 18.03 13.96
N ARG A 369 -26.32 18.86 14.98
CA ARG A 369 -26.69 18.51 16.37
C ARG A 369 -28.19 18.25 16.53
N ARG A 370 -29.04 18.98 15.81
CA ARG A 370 -30.50 18.78 15.83
C ARG A 370 -30.95 17.58 15.00
N PHE A 371 -30.40 17.42 13.81
CA PHE A 371 -30.94 16.53 12.79
C PHE A 371 -30.06 15.32 12.50
N GLN A 372 -28.87 15.21 13.09
CA GLN A 372 -27.87 14.14 12.86
C GLN A 372 -27.63 13.83 11.38
N THR A 373 -27.83 14.83 10.53
CA THR A 373 -27.64 14.81 9.08
C THR A 373 -27.42 16.25 8.61
N LEU A 374 -26.70 16.44 7.51
CA LEU A 374 -26.47 17.76 6.92
C LEU A 374 -27.63 18.16 6.02
N LEU A 375 -28.09 19.40 6.14
CA LEU A 375 -29.16 19.94 5.32
C LEU A 375 -28.58 20.62 4.07
N PRO A 376 -29.05 20.31 2.86
CA PRO A 376 -28.65 21.05 1.67
C PRO A 376 -29.37 22.41 1.62
N PRO A 377 -28.96 23.33 0.75
CA PRO A 377 -29.64 24.62 0.59
C PRO A 377 -31.13 24.43 0.27
N MET A 378 -31.98 25.35 0.73
CA MET A 378 -33.44 25.20 0.59
C MET A 378 -33.93 25.04 -0.85
N ALA A 379 -33.21 25.61 -1.83
CA ALA A 379 -33.51 25.40 -3.24
C ALA A 379 -33.31 23.93 -3.67
N ASP A 380 -32.25 23.28 -3.18
CA ASP A 380 -31.96 21.87 -3.44
C ASP A 380 -32.94 20.97 -2.68
N VAL A 381 -33.29 21.31 -1.43
CA VAL A 381 -34.35 20.59 -0.69
C VAL A 381 -35.68 20.68 -1.43
N LYS A 382 -36.12 21.85 -1.87
CA LYS A 382 -37.38 21.99 -2.61
C LYS A 382 -37.38 21.22 -3.93
N ARG A 383 -36.22 21.09 -4.58
CA ARG A 383 -36.06 20.32 -5.83
C ARG A 383 -36.12 18.81 -5.55
N CYS A 384 -35.33 18.32 -4.61
CA CYS A 384 -35.15 16.89 -4.36
C CYS A 384 -36.23 16.30 -3.44
N GLU A 385 -36.77 17.09 -2.51
CA GLU A 385 -37.64 16.69 -1.40
C GLU A 385 -38.68 17.80 -1.08
N PRO A 386 -39.68 18.05 -1.95
CA PRO A 386 -40.63 19.15 -1.80
C PRO A 386 -41.54 19.05 -0.56
N SER A 387 -41.68 17.86 0.04
CA SER A 387 -42.44 17.63 1.28
C SER A 387 -41.52 17.48 2.49
N LEU A 388 -41.20 18.60 3.17
CA LEU A 388 -40.45 18.63 4.44
C LEU A 388 -41.14 17.89 5.60
N VAL A 389 -42.38 17.44 5.42
CA VAL A 389 -43.28 16.96 6.49
C VAL A 389 -42.96 15.54 6.98
N GLU A 390 -42.09 14.77 6.30
CA GLU A 390 -41.61 13.48 6.80
C GLU A 390 -40.10 13.35 6.56
N LEU A 391 -39.27 13.86 7.47
CA LEU A 391 -37.84 13.54 7.54
C LEU A 391 -37.67 12.06 7.99
N LEU A 392 -38.16 11.11 7.18
CA LEU A 392 -37.86 9.68 7.24
C LEU A 392 -36.44 9.45 6.71
N ALA A 393 -35.48 10.09 7.37
CA ALA A 393 -34.08 9.97 7.05
C ALA A 393 -33.69 8.48 7.11
N LYS A 394 -33.02 8.00 6.06
CA LYS A 394 -32.64 6.60 5.91
C LYS A 394 -31.25 6.40 6.48
N PHE A 395 -31.01 5.18 6.93
CA PHE A 395 -29.68 4.80 7.38
C PHE A 395 -28.79 4.50 6.17
N ASN A 396 -27.57 5.06 6.15
CA ASN A 396 -26.59 4.75 5.12
C ASN A 396 -25.99 3.36 5.35
N ASN A 397 -26.59 2.34 4.74
CA ASN A 397 -26.14 0.96 4.87
C ASN A 397 -24.68 0.73 4.43
N THR A 398 -24.17 1.56 3.52
CA THR A 398 -22.82 1.39 2.95
C THR A 398 -21.69 1.68 3.95
N LEU A 399 -22.02 2.27 5.09
CA LEU A 399 -21.06 2.49 6.17
C LEU A 399 -20.87 1.26 7.07
N VAL A 400 -21.62 0.17 6.87
CA VAL A 400 -21.52 -1.00 7.76
C VAL A 400 -21.13 -2.25 6.99
N ASP A 401 -20.05 -2.87 7.44
CA ASP A 401 -19.74 -4.27 7.15
C ASP A 401 -20.59 -5.13 8.08
N TYR A 402 -21.62 -5.78 7.52
CA TYR A 402 -22.60 -6.53 8.31
C TYR A 402 -21.94 -7.75 8.97
N ASP A 403 -20.97 -8.38 8.33
CA ASP A 403 -20.27 -9.54 8.88
C ASP A 403 -19.52 -9.12 10.15
N TYR A 404 -18.76 -8.03 10.12
CA TYR A 404 -18.07 -7.46 11.29
C TYR A 404 -19.05 -7.02 12.38
N ALA A 405 -20.08 -6.26 12.01
CA ALA A 405 -21.03 -5.71 12.96
C ALA A 405 -21.86 -6.82 13.66
N ASN A 406 -22.31 -7.83 12.93
CA ASN A 406 -23.02 -9.00 13.48
C ASN A 406 -22.13 -9.76 14.44
N ARG A 407 -20.89 -10.03 14.05
CA ARG A 407 -19.97 -10.82 14.86
C ARG A 407 -19.65 -10.19 16.20
N ARG A 408 -19.49 -8.86 16.24
CA ARG A 408 -19.28 -8.18 17.51
C ARG A 408 -20.51 -8.18 18.40
N ARG A 409 -21.72 -8.11 17.85
CA ARG A 409 -22.97 -8.26 18.62
C ARG A 409 -23.05 -9.65 19.27
N GLU A 410 -22.71 -10.70 18.54
CA GLU A 410 -22.64 -12.07 19.08
C GLU A 410 -21.65 -12.22 20.23
N GLN A 411 -20.55 -11.44 20.21
CA GLN A 411 -19.55 -11.40 21.28
C GLN A 411 -19.98 -10.57 22.50
N GLY A 412 -21.22 -10.05 22.53
CA GLY A 412 -21.75 -9.25 23.65
C GLY A 412 -21.19 -7.83 23.70
N ASN A 413 -20.60 -7.33 22.61
CA ASN A 413 -20.22 -5.92 22.52
C ASN A 413 -21.43 -5.08 22.11
N ASP A 414 -21.90 -4.21 23.01
CA ASP A 414 -23.14 -3.43 22.82
C ASP A 414 -23.08 -2.36 21.71
N VAL A 415 -21.93 -2.13 21.08
CA VAL A 415 -21.84 -1.23 19.91
C VAL A 415 -20.65 -1.63 19.05
N PRO A 416 -20.85 -1.86 17.73
CA PRO A 416 -19.86 -1.35 16.80
C PRO A 416 -20.43 -1.08 15.40
N GLY A 417 -20.62 0.20 15.11
CA GLY A 417 -20.70 0.68 13.75
C GLY A 417 -19.95 1.99 13.67
N PRO A 418 -19.45 2.38 12.50
CA PRO A 418 -18.64 3.58 12.35
C PRO A 418 -19.53 4.82 12.41
N PHE A 419 -19.79 5.25 13.64
CA PHE A 419 -20.66 6.39 13.98
C PHE A 419 -19.91 7.42 14.82
N ASP A 420 -18.61 7.26 14.98
CA ASP A 420 -17.73 8.12 15.77
C ASP A 420 -17.07 9.23 14.95
N PHE A 421 -17.54 9.48 13.73
CA PHE A 421 -17.06 10.55 12.87
C PHE A 421 -18.07 11.69 12.70
N HIS A 422 -17.58 12.92 12.60
CA HIS A 422 -18.41 14.08 12.31
C HIS A 422 -18.45 14.33 10.79
N PRO A 423 -19.61 14.40 10.11
CA PRO A 423 -19.68 14.62 8.66
C PRO A 423 -18.88 15.81 8.14
N LEU A 424 -18.89 16.94 8.87
CA LEU A 424 -18.09 18.11 8.51
C LEU A 424 -16.58 17.84 8.53
N GLN A 425 -16.06 16.98 9.42
CA GLN A 425 -14.64 16.59 9.42
C GLN A 425 -14.30 15.74 8.20
N VAL A 426 -15.18 14.82 7.81
CA VAL A 426 -15.02 14.01 6.59
C VAL A 426 -15.04 14.87 5.33
N ILE A 427 -15.90 15.90 5.32
CA ILE A 427 -15.93 16.86 4.22
C ILE A 427 -14.64 17.66 4.18
N GLU A 428 -14.12 18.13 5.32
CA GLU A 428 -12.87 18.87 5.40
C GLU A 428 -11.66 18.03 4.98
N SER A 429 -11.60 16.74 5.34
CA SER A 429 -10.48 15.87 4.98
C SER A 429 -10.36 15.62 3.47
N MET A 430 -11.48 15.70 2.75
CA MET A 430 -11.52 15.59 1.29
C MET A 430 -11.08 16.87 0.56
N ARG A 431 -10.81 17.96 1.28
CA ARG A 431 -10.47 19.27 0.67
C ARG A 431 -8.97 19.52 0.76
N GLY A 432 -8.31 19.56 -0.39
CA GLY A 432 -6.95 20.08 -0.49
C GLY A 432 -6.90 21.58 -0.14
N SER A 433 -5.74 22.06 0.34
CA SER A 433 -5.51 23.47 0.62
C SER A 433 -5.60 24.30 -0.69
N GLY A 434 -6.72 24.97 -0.94
CA GLY A 434 -6.82 25.88 -2.10
C GLY A 434 -8.19 26.13 -2.72
N SER A 435 -9.30 25.56 -2.22
CA SER A 435 -10.61 25.88 -2.79
C SER A 435 -11.04 27.32 -2.47
N THR A 436 -11.19 28.16 -3.49
CA THR A 436 -11.77 29.50 -3.40
C THR A 436 -13.28 29.38 -3.22
N ASP A 437 -13.72 29.25 -1.98
CA ASP A 437 -15.14 29.08 -1.67
C ASP A 437 -15.94 30.36 -1.90
N LYS A 438 -17.09 30.22 -2.56
CA LYS A 438 -18.19 31.16 -2.37
C LYS A 438 -18.65 31.04 -0.91
N ALA A 439 -18.69 32.17 -0.20
CA ALA A 439 -18.94 32.23 1.25
C ALA A 439 -20.22 31.50 1.69
N ASP A 440 -21.24 31.41 0.84
CA ASP A 440 -22.59 30.93 1.20
C ASP A 440 -22.92 29.49 0.71
N THR A 441 -21.92 28.70 0.27
CA THR A 441 -22.19 27.32 -0.18
C THR A 441 -22.09 26.33 0.97
N SER A 442 -23.09 25.47 1.15
CA SER A 442 -23.08 24.47 2.24
C SER A 442 -22.02 23.38 2.03
N CYS A 443 -21.52 22.80 3.12
CA CYS A 443 -20.44 21.81 3.09
C CYS A 443 -20.79 20.56 2.28
N ILE A 444 -22.03 20.08 2.35
CA ILE A 444 -22.45 18.91 1.58
C ILE A 444 -22.43 19.17 0.06
N VAL A 445 -22.77 20.40 -0.37
CA VAL A 445 -22.71 20.79 -1.79
C VAL A 445 -21.27 20.94 -2.24
N LYS A 446 -20.38 21.43 -1.38
CA LYS A 446 -18.93 21.45 -1.65
C LYS A 446 -18.38 20.05 -1.87
N LEU A 447 -18.77 19.07 -1.05
CA LEU A 447 -18.36 17.67 -1.25
C LEU A 447 -18.96 17.08 -2.54
N ALA A 448 -20.19 17.43 -2.90
CA ALA A 448 -20.78 17.03 -4.18
C ALA A 448 -19.92 17.52 -5.36
N GLU A 449 -19.39 18.73 -5.26
CA GLU A 449 -18.54 19.28 -6.32
C GLU A 449 -17.18 18.60 -6.42
N VAL A 450 -16.63 18.12 -5.31
CA VAL A 450 -15.44 17.26 -5.31
C VAL A 450 -15.72 15.98 -6.13
N PHE A 451 -16.89 15.35 -5.98
CA PHE A 451 -17.28 14.20 -6.81
C PHE A 451 -17.46 14.54 -8.29
N ARG A 452 -17.93 15.75 -8.61
CA ARG A 452 -17.96 16.23 -10.01
C ARG A 452 -16.55 16.34 -10.60
N VAL A 453 -15.60 16.89 -9.85
CA VAL A 453 -14.19 16.98 -10.27
C VAL A 453 -13.58 15.59 -10.43
N PHE A 454 -13.91 14.63 -9.56
CA PHE A 454 -13.50 13.23 -9.75
C PHE A 454 -14.02 12.65 -11.06
N ASN A 455 -15.31 12.81 -11.34
CA ASN A 455 -15.89 12.28 -12.58
C ASN A 455 -15.24 12.92 -13.82
N PHE A 456 -15.01 14.23 -13.80
CA PHE A 456 -14.29 14.92 -14.87
C PHE A 456 -12.87 14.36 -15.05
N SER A 457 -12.16 14.12 -13.94
CA SER A 457 -10.81 13.55 -13.93
C SER A 457 -10.77 12.16 -14.55
N ILE A 458 -11.76 11.30 -14.27
CA ILE A 458 -11.90 9.99 -14.92
C ILE A 458 -12.02 10.13 -16.44
N LEU A 459 -12.87 11.05 -16.91
CA LEU A 459 -13.13 11.24 -18.34
C LEU A 459 -11.92 11.79 -19.12
N MET A 460 -11.09 12.63 -18.50
CA MET A 460 -9.85 13.13 -19.14
C MET A 460 -8.89 11.99 -19.50
N PHE A 461 -8.96 10.86 -18.80
CA PHE A 461 -8.14 9.68 -19.06
C PHE A 461 -8.85 8.61 -19.91
N ASP A 462 -9.81 8.98 -20.77
CA ASP A 462 -10.49 8.08 -21.74
C ASP A 462 -10.72 6.67 -21.15
N PRO A 463 -11.73 6.53 -20.27
CA PRO A 463 -11.89 5.37 -19.39
C PRO A 463 -11.80 4.03 -20.14
N GLY A 464 -10.94 3.12 -19.66
CA GLY A 464 -10.70 1.83 -20.31
C GLY A 464 -9.65 1.88 -21.42
N LYS A 465 -9.16 3.07 -21.81
CA LYS A 465 -8.02 3.25 -22.71
C LYS A 465 -6.79 3.80 -21.98
N ARG A 466 -6.89 4.97 -21.32
CA ARG A 466 -5.77 5.53 -20.53
C ARG A 466 -5.90 5.22 -19.04
N LEU A 467 -7.12 5.15 -18.48
CA LEU A 467 -7.34 4.79 -17.07
C LEU A 467 -7.72 3.33 -16.87
N VAL A 468 -7.06 2.67 -15.92
CA VAL A 468 -7.43 1.34 -15.41
C VAL A 468 -7.40 1.33 -13.88
N VAL A 469 -8.42 0.75 -13.25
CA VAL A 469 -8.51 0.47 -11.83
C VAL A 469 -8.71 -1.03 -11.62
N GLU A 470 -7.69 -1.72 -11.13
CA GLU A 470 -7.76 -3.12 -10.70
C GLU A 470 -8.22 -3.21 -9.24
N VAL A 471 -9.30 -3.94 -8.98
CA VAL A 471 -9.88 -4.13 -7.64
C VAL A 471 -9.54 -5.54 -7.14
N ILE A 472 -8.91 -5.62 -5.98
CA ILE A 472 -8.47 -6.88 -5.36
C ILE A 472 -8.93 -6.93 -3.91
N ALA A 473 -9.72 -7.96 -3.57
CA ALA A 473 -10.00 -8.31 -2.18
C ALA A 473 -8.96 -9.30 -1.67
N GLY A 474 -8.27 -8.97 -0.59
CA GLY A 474 -7.27 -9.85 0.00
C GLY A 474 -6.40 -9.21 1.08
N GLU A 475 -5.63 -10.04 1.76
CA GLU A 475 -4.61 -9.58 2.69
C GLU A 475 -3.44 -8.97 1.91
N MET A 476 -2.96 -7.81 2.37
CA MET A 476 -1.97 -7.02 1.67
C MET A 476 -0.69 -7.78 1.37
N ALA A 477 -0.08 -8.39 2.39
CA ALA A 477 1.22 -9.04 2.24
C ALA A 477 1.13 -10.28 1.34
N ASP A 478 0.05 -11.05 1.45
CA ASP A 478 -0.25 -12.17 0.54
C ASP A 478 -0.37 -11.71 -0.92
N ILE A 479 -1.21 -10.69 -1.17
CA ILE A 479 -1.43 -10.20 -2.54
C ILE A 479 -0.15 -9.58 -3.13
N MET A 480 0.60 -8.79 -2.35
CA MET A 480 1.87 -8.19 -2.81
C MET A 480 2.91 -9.25 -3.15
N ASP A 481 3.08 -10.28 -2.31
CA ASP A 481 4.01 -11.36 -2.64
C ASP A 481 3.52 -12.18 -3.84
N ARG A 482 2.21 -12.41 -3.98
CA ARG A 482 1.67 -13.02 -5.19
C ARG A 482 1.91 -12.17 -6.44
N MET A 483 1.88 -10.83 -6.36
CA MET A 483 2.29 -9.96 -7.47
C MET A 483 3.77 -10.16 -7.80
N ARG A 484 4.63 -10.14 -6.78
CA ARG A 484 6.09 -10.26 -6.91
C ARG A 484 6.49 -11.55 -7.64
N TYR A 485 5.87 -12.66 -7.28
CA TYR A 485 6.17 -13.98 -7.86
C TYR A 485 5.26 -14.36 -9.03
N ASN A 486 4.48 -13.41 -9.57
CA ASN A 486 3.58 -13.63 -10.71
C ASN A 486 2.57 -14.77 -10.49
N LEU A 487 1.95 -14.79 -9.31
CA LEU A 487 1.00 -15.80 -8.83
C LEU A 487 -0.45 -15.29 -8.77
N LEU A 488 -0.72 -14.14 -9.40
CA LEU A 488 -2.09 -13.67 -9.60
C LEU A 488 -2.63 -14.26 -10.90
N ASP A 489 -3.33 -15.39 -10.79
CA ASP A 489 -3.80 -16.18 -11.94
C ASP A 489 -4.65 -15.36 -12.93
N HIS A 490 -5.42 -14.37 -12.44
CA HIS A 490 -6.23 -13.51 -13.30
C HIS A 490 -5.41 -12.61 -14.24
N ARG A 491 -4.12 -12.39 -13.97
CA ARG A 491 -3.20 -11.64 -14.84
C ARG A 491 -2.51 -12.51 -15.89
N MET A 492 -2.77 -13.82 -15.90
CA MET A 492 -2.11 -14.77 -16.81
C MET A 492 -2.91 -15.04 -18.09
N SER A 493 -4.13 -14.51 -18.21
CA SER A 493 -5.00 -14.75 -19.35
C SER A 493 -5.71 -13.47 -19.78
N PRO A 494 -5.87 -13.24 -21.10
CA PRO A 494 -6.59 -12.08 -21.60
C PRO A 494 -8.06 -12.14 -21.17
N PRO A 495 -8.75 -11.00 -21.13
CA PRO A 495 -10.13 -10.95 -20.68
C PRO A 495 -11.04 -11.66 -21.68
N LYS A 496 -12.10 -12.30 -21.17
CA LYS A 496 -13.12 -12.94 -22.02
C LYS A 496 -13.92 -11.93 -22.86
N ASN A 497 -13.95 -10.66 -22.44
CA ASN A 497 -14.69 -9.57 -23.07
C ASN A 497 -13.72 -8.45 -23.44
N SER A 498 -13.73 -8.00 -24.70
CA SER A 498 -12.86 -6.92 -25.18
C SER A 498 -13.15 -5.54 -24.57
N ARG A 499 -14.29 -5.40 -23.86
CA ARG A 499 -14.65 -4.17 -23.11
C ARG A 499 -14.12 -4.15 -21.67
N THR A 500 -13.48 -5.21 -21.22
CA THR A 500 -12.86 -5.29 -19.90
C THR A 500 -11.37 -4.97 -20.03
N PRO A 501 -10.76 -4.21 -19.09
CA PRO A 501 -9.33 -3.99 -19.10
C PRO A 501 -8.55 -5.31 -19.15
N ASP A 502 -7.51 -5.38 -19.97
CA ASP A 502 -6.71 -6.59 -20.13
C ASP A 502 -5.75 -6.78 -18.93
N PRO A 503 -5.97 -7.79 -18.06
CA PRO A 503 -5.18 -7.98 -16.86
C PRO A 503 -3.76 -8.49 -17.14
N THR A 504 -3.48 -8.98 -18.36
CA THR A 504 -2.11 -9.37 -18.77
C THR A 504 -1.18 -8.17 -18.92
N LEU A 505 -1.73 -6.97 -19.06
CA LEU A 505 -1.02 -5.70 -19.20
C LEU A 505 -0.90 -4.93 -17.87
N PHE A 506 -1.27 -5.54 -16.74
CA PHE A 506 -1.24 -4.86 -15.45
C PHE A 506 0.17 -4.80 -14.87
N PRO A 507 0.54 -3.68 -14.21
CA PRO A 507 1.88 -3.46 -13.68
C PRO A 507 2.21 -4.49 -12.60
N ARG A 508 3.43 -5.02 -12.64
CA ARG A 508 3.99 -5.84 -11.55
C ARG A 508 4.72 -5.00 -10.52
N THR A 509 5.25 -3.85 -10.94
CA THR A 509 5.90 -2.87 -10.09
C THR A 509 5.25 -1.51 -10.28
N PHE A 510 5.30 -0.69 -9.24
CA PHE A 510 4.54 0.55 -9.10
C PHE A 510 5.49 1.73 -8.91
N ASP A 511 5.08 2.89 -9.42
CA ASP A 511 5.78 4.17 -9.17
C ASP A 511 5.52 4.66 -7.75
N TYR A 512 4.34 4.36 -7.21
CA TYR A 512 3.96 4.71 -5.85
C TYR A 512 3.18 3.57 -5.19
N ILE A 513 3.47 3.30 -3.93
CA ILE A 513 2.71 2.37 -3.10
C ILE A 513 2.23 3.14 -1.87
N TYR A 514 0.93 3.40 -1.83
CA TYR A 514 0.28 3.90 -0.64
C TYR A 514 -0.12 2.73 0.24
N MET A 515 0.26 2.79 1.51
CA MET A 515 -0.18 1.85 2.54
C MET A 515 -0.83 2.69 3.62
N SER A 516 -2.12 2.49 3.89
CA SER A 516 -2.79 3.06 5.07
C SER A 516 -2.11 2.51 6.35
N ASN A 517 -2.66 2.75 7.54
CA ASN A 517 -2.13 2.25 8.83
C ASN A 517 -2.06 0.70 8.95
N ILE A 518 -2.27 -0.06 7.87
CA ILE A 518 -2.07 -1.52 7.82
C ILE A 518 -0.73 -1.96 8.43
N PRO A 519 0.44 -1.34 8.13
CA PRO A 519 1.71 -1.73 8.74
C PRO A 519 1.71 -1.66 10.27
N ASP A 520 0.93 -0.75 10.84
CA ASP A 520 0.85 -0.55 12.30
C ASP A 520 0.02 -1.64 12.98
N TYR A 521 -0.90 -2.27 12.24
CA TYR A 521 -1.82 -3.28 12.75
C TYR A 521 -1.49 -4.72 12.32
N ILE A 522 -0.75 -4.91 11.21
CA ILE A 522 -0.46 -6.22 10.63
C ILE A 522 1.03 -6.36 10.29
N GLY A 523 1.76 -7.14 11.09
CA GLY A 523 3.11 -7.58 10.77
C GLY A 523 4.21 -6.50 10.86
N GLY A 524 3.88 -5.27 11.25
CA GLY A 524 4.84 -4.18 11.46
C GLY A 524 5.48 -3.67 10.16
N HIS A 525 6.27 -2.60 10.27
CA HIS A 525 7.02 -2.02 9.14
C HIS A 525 7.92 -3.03 8.41
N LEU A 526 8.42 -4.06 9.11
CA LEU A 526 9.21 -5.13 8.47
C LEU A 526 8.44 -5.79 7.32
N THR A 527 7.15 -6.05 7.49
CA THR A 527 6.32 -6.63 6.43
C THR A 527 6.25 -5.71 5.22
N SER A 528 6.08 -4.39 5.43
CA SER A 528 6.08 -3.39 4.36
C SER A 528 7.40 -3.36 3.59
N PHE A 529 8.53 -3.42 4.29
CA PHE A 529 9.84 -3.47 3.63
C PHE A 529 10.09 -4.78 2.87
N LEU A 530 9.60 -5.91 3.37
CA LEU A 530 9.82 -7.21 2.73
C LEU A 530 8.91 -7.46 1.53
N THR A 531 7.70 -6.89 1.54
CA THR A 531 6.66 -7.18 0.53
C THR A 531 6.36 -5.99 -0.38
N GLY A 532 6.31 -4.77 0.15
CA GLY A 532 6.03 -3.55 -0.61
C GLY A 532 7.26 -3.02 -1.36
N ARG A 533 8.42 -2.88 -0.70
CA ARG A 533 9.64 -2.33 -1.34
C ARG A 533 10.06 -3.06 -2.63
N PRO A 534 10.00 -4.40 -2.74
CA PRO A 534 10.33 -5.11 -3.98
C PRO A 534 9.36 -4.83 -5.14
N LEU A 535 8.18 -4.29 -4.86
CA LEU A 535 7.20 -3.90 -5.88
C LEU A 535 7.35 -2.43 -6.32
N LEU A 536 8.22 -1.65 -5.69
CA LEU A 536 8.53 -0.30 -6.18
C LEU A 536 9.46 -0.40 -7.39
N LYS A 537 9.19 0.39 -8.43
CA LYS A 537 10.11 0.56 -9.56
C LYS A 537 11.44 1.12 -9.02
N GLU A 538 12.56 0.59 -9.51
CA GLU A 538 13.88 1.15 -9.24
C GLU A 538 14.12 2.32 -10.19
N ASP A 539 14.71 3.41 -9.67
CA ASP A 539 15.13 4.57 -10.46
C ASP A 539 16.44 4.33 -11.23
#